data_AF-A0A0P1AXX4-F1
#
_entry.id   AF-A0A0P1AXX4-F1
#
_cell.length_a   1.000
_cell.length_b   1.000
_cell.length_c   1.000
_cell.angle_alpha   90.00
_cell.angle_beta   90.00
_cell.angle_gamma   90.00
#
_symmetry.space_group_name_H-M   'P 1'
#
loop_
_entity.id
_entity.type
_entity.pdbx_description
1 polymer ?
#
loop_
_entity_poly.entity_id
_entity_poly.type
_entity_poly.pdbx_seq_one_letter_code
_entity_poly.pdbx_strand_id
1 'polypeptide(L)'
;MIKTLVYKQQIDQSGYDQLSIDDRKMFREILAITHLQYSFHDKLDDPLDTLRAEYDKLVGELDLGNDNPSIIKQLKSLSVEMYSNRLISDSEFKSIITRLI
;
A
#
# COMPACT_ATOMS: atom_id res chain seq x y z
N MET A 1 12.98 -15.19 -3.31
CA MET A 1 12.12 -14.00 -3.41
C MET A 1 12.10 -13.46 -4.83
N ILE A 2 13.14 -12.77 -5.34
CA ILE A 2 13.10 -12.21 -6.72
C ILE A 2 12.91 -13.28 -7.79
N LYS A 3 13.71 -14.36 -7.79
CA LYS A 3 13.53 -15.48 -8.75
C LYS A 3 12.17 -16.20 -8.65
N THR A 4 11.47 -16.01 -7.54
CA THR A 4 10.14 -16.60 -7.28
C THR A 4 9.05 -15.69 -7.83
N LEU A 5 9.19 -14.38 -7.62
CA LEU A 5 8.27 -13.34 -8.10
C LEU A 5 8.49 -12.97 -9.57
N VAL A 6 9.57 -13.47 -10.19
CA VAL A 6 9.97 -13.19 -11.57
C VAL A 6 10.13 -14.50 -12.32
N TYR A 7 9.31 -14.71 -13.34
CA TYR A 7 9.40 -15.87 -14.22
C TYR A 7 9.15 -15.46 -15.67
N LYS A 8 10.01 -15.89 -16.60
CA LYS A 8 9.90 -15.56 -18.04
C LYS A 8 9.64 -14.07 -18.31
N GLN A 9 10.35 -13.17 -17.61
CA GLN A 9 10.16 -11.71 -17.75
C GLN A 9 8.75 -11.20 -17.40
N GLN A 10 7.98 -12.01 -16.69
CA GLN A 10 6.71 -11.63 -16.09
C GLN A 10 6.86 -11.61 -14.57
N ILE A 11 6.08 -10.74 -13.95
CA ILE A 11 5.96 -10.70 -12.50
C ILE A 11 4.81 -11.61 -12.11
N ASP A 12 5.03 -12.48 -11.13
CA ASP A 12 3.93 -13.20 -10.48
C ASP A 12 3.12 -12.20 -9.65
N GLN A 13 2.11 -11.60 -10.28
CA GLN A 13 1.29 -10.56 -9.69
C GLN A 13 0.56 -11.06 -8.44
N SER A 14 0.09 -12.31 -8.44
CA SER A 14 -0.59 -12.88 -7.28
C SER A 14 0.36 -13.04 -6.10
N GLY A 15 1.61 -13.43 -6.35
CA GLY A 15 2.64 -13.49 -5.31
C GLY A 15 3.04 -12.11 -4.82
N TYR A 16 3.15 -11.14 -5.74
CA TYR A 16 3.49 -9.75 -5.43
C TYR A 16 2.41 -9.05 -4.59
N ASP A 17 1.13 -9.25 -4.91
CA ASP A 17 0.00 -8.66 -4.20
C ASP A 17 -0.21 -9.24 -2.79
N GLN A 18 0.45 -10.36 -2.46
CA GLN A 18 0.44 -10.90 -1.10
C GLN A 18 1.58 -10.36 -0.23
N LEU A 19 2.55 -9.66 -0.82
CA LEU A 19 3.65 -9.06 -0.09
C LEU A 19 3.18 -7.87 0.75
N SER A 20 3.85 -7.68 1.89
CA SER A 20 3.74 -6.46 2.69
C SER A 20 4.21 -5.24 1.88
N ILE A 21 3.78 -4.05 2.26
CA ILE A 21 4.19 -2.81 1.59
C ILE A 21 5.70 -2.62 1.64
N ASP A 22 6.33 -2.93 2.77
CA ASP A 22 7.79 -2.86 2.92
C ASP A 22 8.50 -3.83 1.96
N ASP A 23 8.00 -5.06 1.82
CA ASP A 23 8.55 -6.04 0.90
C ASP A 23 8.34 -5.63 -0.57
N ARG A 24 7.19 -5.03 -0.91
CA ARG A 24 6.93 -4.50 -2.24
C ARG A 24 7.85 -3.33 -2.58
N LYS A 25 8.12 -2.44 -1.62
CA LYS A 25 9.08 -1.33 -1.76
C LYS A 25 10.49 -1.88 -1.99
N MET A 26 10.94 -2.81 -1.15
CA MET A 26 12.23 -3.46 -1.31
C MET A 26 12.35 -4.19 -2.65
N PHE A 27 11.30 -4.88 -3.10
CA PHE A 27 11.28 -5.52 -4.41
C PHE A 27 11.47 -4.53 -5.56
N ARG A 28 10.73 -3.41 -5.54
CA ARG A 28 10.85 -2.34 -6.54
C ARG A 28 12.25 -1.71 -6.54
N GLU A 29 12.83 -1.46 -5.37
CA GLU A 29 14.21 -0.96 -5.25
C GLU A 29 15.23 -1.93 -5.87
N ILE A 30 15.10 -3.23 -5.62
CA ILE A 30 16.02 -4.20 -6.20
C ILE A 30 15.86 -4.27 -7.72
N LEU A 31 14.62 -4.20 -8.25
CA LEU A 31 14.40 -4.14 -9.71
C LEU A 31 15.04 -2.89 -10.34
N ALA A 32 15.05 -1.77 -9.62
CA ALA A 32 15.68 -0.54 -10.07
C ALA A 32 17.20 -0.62 -10.07
N ILE A 33 17.80 -1.09 -8.98
CA ILE A 33 19.26 -1.24 -8.85
C ILE A 33 19.80 -2.24 -9.89
N THR A 34 19.05 -3.31 -10.15
CA THR A 34 19.46 -4.34 -11.12
C THR A 34 19.10 -4.00 -12.57
N HIS A 35 18.45 -2.86 -12.81
CA HIS A 35 17.89 -2.45 -14.10
C HIS A 35 16.93 -3.50 -14.73
N LEU A 36 16.47 -4.47 -13.96
CA LEU A 36 15.57 -5.51 -14.44
C LEU A 36 14.17 -4.99 -14.70
N GLN A 37 13.78 -3.86 -14.09
CA GLN A 37 12.48 -3.19 -14.33
C GLN A 37 12.14 -2.99 -15.82
N TYR A 38 13.14 -2.74 -16.68
CA TYR A 38 12.95 -2.54 -18.12
C TYR A 38 12.71 -3.84 -18.88
N SER A 39 13.05 -4.97 -18.26
CA SER A 39 12.88 -6.31 -18.82
C SER A 39 11.49 -6.89 -18.52
N PHE A 40 10.65 -6.19 -17.76
CA PHE A 40 9.28 -6.64 -17.47
C PHE A 40 8.29 -5.91 -18.37
N HIS A 41 7.38 -6.69 -18.96
CA HIS A 41 6.26 -6.13 -19.73
C HIS A 41 5.26 -5.41 -18.81
N ASP A 42 5.11 -5.89 -17.58
CA ASP A 42 4.24 -5.31 -16.58
C ASP A 42 5.01 -4.27 -15.77
N LYS A 43 4.57 -3.01 -15.84
CA LYS A 43 5.06 -1.97 -14.93
C LYS A 43 4.41 -2.18 -13.57
N LEU A 44 5.23 -2.29 -12.53
CA LEU A 44 4.74 -2.29 -11.16
C LEU A 44 4.23 -0.90 -10.79
N ASP A 45 2.99 -0.84 -10.33
CA ASP A 45 2.45 0.36 -9.69
C ASP A 45 3.21 0.67 -8.40
N ASP A 46 3.21 1.94 -8.00
CA ASP A 46 3.81 2.33 -6.73
C ASP A 46 3.00 1.72 -5.58
N PRO A 47 3.61 0.91 -4.69
CA PRO A 47 2.92 0.37 -3.53
C PRO A 47 2.30 1.46 -2.64
N LEU A 48 2.90 2.66 -2.63
CA LEU A 48 2.41 3.80 -1.85
C LEU A 48 1.16 4.45 -2.48
N ASP A 49 1.05 4.46 -3.81
CA ASP A 49 -0.13 4.98 -4.50
C ASP A 49 -1.34 4.08 -4.24
N THR A 50 -1.12 2.77 -4.25
CA THR A 50 -2.15 1.77 -3.92
C THR A 50 -2.62 1.94 -2.48
N LEU A 51 -1.67 2.09 -1.54
CA LEU A 51 -1.95 2.33 -0.13
C LEU A 51 -2.75 3.63 0.09
N ARG A 52 -2.39 4.71 -0.61
CA ARG A 52 -3.12 5.99 -0.54
C ARG A 52 -4.56 5.86 -1.06
N ALA A 53 -4.76 5.18 -2.18
CA ALA A 53 -6.08 4.98 -2.76
C ALA A 53 -7.02 4.19 -1.84
N GLU A 54 -6.51 3.13 -1.20
CA GLU A 54 -7.28 2.37 -0.22
C GLU A 54 -7.64 3.21 1.01
N TYR A 55 -6.71 4.04 1.48
CA TYR A 55 -6.95 4.96 2.58
C TYR A 55 -8.02 6.00 2.27
N ASP A 56 -7.91 6.69 1.13
CA ASP A 56 -8.87 7.72 0.73
C ASP A 56 -10.28 7.10 0.54
N LYS A 57 -10.36 5.86 0.06
CA LYS A 57 -11.63 5.10 -0.01
C LYS A 57 -12.23 4.88 1.37
N LEU A 58 -11.46 4.39 2.35
CA LEU A 58 -11.98 4.10 3.69
C LEU A 58 -12.35 5.39 4.46
N VAL A 59 -11.61 6.47 4.27
CA VAL A 59 -11.97 7.80 4.80
C VAL A 59 -13.28 8.28 4.17
N GLY A 60 -13.45 8.11 2.86
CA GLY A 60 -14.70 8.44 2.16
C GLY A 60 -15.91 7.67 2.68
N GLU A 61 -15.77 6.36 2.93
CA GLU A 61 -16.82 5.55 3.56
C GLU A 61 -17.21 6.09 4.95
N LEU A 62 -16.23 6.47 5.77
CA LEU A 62 -16.48 7.06 7.08
C LEU A 62 -17.20 8.42 6.98
N ASP A 63 -16.84 9.25 5.99
CA ASP A 63 -17.47 10.54 5.75
C ASP A 63 -18.91 10.42 5.24
N LEU A 64 -19.25 9.30 4.60
CA LEU A 64 -20.63 8.94 4.24
C LEU A 64 -21.44 8.40 5.42
N GLY A 65 -20.84 8.28 6.61
CA GLY A 65 -21.50 7.77 7.82
C GLY A 65 -21.53 6.24 7.91
N ASN A 66 -20.63 5.54 7.21
CA ASN A 66 -20.51 4.09 7.30
C ASN A 66 -19.68 3.66 8.53
N ASP A 67 -20.36 3.50 9.66
CA ASP A 67 -19.72 3.15 10.94
C ASP A 67 -19.50 1.63 11.11
N ASN A 68 -19.31 0.90 10.01
CA ASN A 68 -19.05 -0.54 10.09
C ASN A 68 -17.77 -0.81 10.91
N PRO A 69 -17.83 -1.61 12.00
CA PRO A 69 -16.67 -1.90 12.83
C PRO A 69 -15.47 -2.48 12.07
N SER A 70 -15.73 -3.20 10.97
CA SER A 70 -14.67 -3.73 10.10
C SER A 70 -13.91 -2.61 9.37
N ILE A 71 -14.63 -1.62 8.85
CA ILE A 71 -14.06 -0.46 8.14
C ILE A 71 -13.24 0.38 9.13
N ILE A 72 -13.79 0.64 10.32
CA ILE A 72 -13.09 1.37 11.38
C ILE A 72 -11.79 0.64 11.78
N LYS A 73 -11.83 -0.68 11.91
CA LYS A 73 -10.64 -1.49 12.24
C LYS A 73 -9.59 -1.42 11.13
N GLN A 74 -10.00 -1.55 9.87
CA GLN A 74 -9.10 -1.44 8.72
C GLN A 74 -8.49 -0.04 8.64
N LEU A 75 -9.30 1.01 8.76
CA LEU A 75 -8.86 2.39 8.71
C LEU A 75 -7.88 2.73 9.85
N LYS A 76 -8.04 2.16 11.06
CA LYS A 76 -7.04 2.28 12.13
C LYS A 76 -5.68 1.71 11.73
N SER A 77 -5.65 0.49 11.19
CA SER A 77 -4.40 -0.16 10.73
C SER A 77 -3.75 0.66 9.62
N LEU A 78 -4.56 1.03 8.62
CA LEU A 78 -4.09 1.76 7.45
C LEU A 78 -3.60 3.17 7.81
N SER A 79 -4.25 3.86 8.74
CA SER A 79 -3.80 5.17 9.23
C SER A 79 -2.39 5.10 9.82
N VAL A 80 -2.05 4.03 10.53
CA VAL A 80 -0.70 3.83 11.09
C VAL A 80 0.31 3.60 9.96
N GLU A 81 -0.04 2.80 8.94
CA GLU A 81 0.81 2.56 7.77
C GLU A 81 1.01 3.81 6.91
N MET A 82 -0.03 4.63 6.75
CA MET A 82 0.03 5.92 6.06
C MET A 82 0.98 6.88 6.77
N TYR A 83 0.90 6.94 8.11
CA TYR A 83 1.79 7.78 8.92
C TYR A 83 3.23 7.28 8.90
N SER A 84 3.46 5.97 9.02
CA SER A 84 4.81 5.38 8.98
C SER A 84 5.50 5.60 7.64
N ASN A 85 4.74 5.58 6.54
CA ASN A 85 5.22 5.87 5.19
C ASN A 85 5.26 7.37 4.84
N ARG A 86 4.95 8.26 5.80
CA ARG A 86 4.92 9.73 5.61
C ARG A 86 3.97 10.20 4.51
N LEU A 87 2.89 9.44 4.26
CA LEU A 87 1.88 9.76 3.27
C LEU A 87 0.79 10.71 3.80
N ILE A 88 0.66 10.83 5.12
CA ILE A 88 -0.23 11.77 5.82
C ILE A 88 0.55 12.56 6.86
N SER A 89 0.07 13.76 7.17
CA SER A 89 0.66 14.62 8.20
C SER A 89 0.25 14.17 9.62
N ASP A 90 1.01 14.60 10.64
CA ASP A 90 0.67 14.35 12.05
C ASP A 90 -0.71 14.92 12.42
N SER A 91 -1.09 16.07 11.86
CA SER A 91 -2.42 16.66 12.06
C SER A 91 -3.54 15.81 11.45
N GLU A 92 -3.32 15.28 10.25
CA GLU A 92 -4.29 14.42 9.54
C GLU A 92 -4.45 13.08 10.29
N PHE A 93 -3.33 12.48 10.71
CA PHE A 93 -3.35 11.27 11.53
C PHE A 93 -4.10 11.48 12.86
N LYS A 94 -3.81 12.55 13.59
CA LYS A 94 -4.52 12.88 14.84
C LYS A 94 -6.01 13.08 14.63
N SER A 95 -6.40 13.78 13.56
CA SER A 95 -7.81 14.02 13.24
C SER A 95 -8.58 12.71 13.04
N ILE A 96 -8.00 11.78 12.28
CA ILE A 96 -8.65 10.51 11.97
C ILE A 96 -8.67 9.58 13.17
N ILE A 97 -7.57 9.44 13.91
CA ILE A 97 -7.55 8.61 15.12
C ILE A 97 -8.55 9.12 16.17
N THR A 98 -8.65 10.43 16.36
CA THR A 98 -9.63 11.02 17.31
C THR A 98 -11.08 10.70 16.92
N ARG A 99 -11.38 10.60 15.62
CA ARG A 99 -12.72 10.27 15.11
C ARG A 99 -13.06 8.77 15.21
N LEU A 100 -12.05 7.92 15.39
CA LEU A 100 -12.18 6.46 15.45
C LEU A 100 -12.15 5.90 16.89
N ILE A 101 -11.99 6.76 17.91
CA ILE A 101 -12.03 6.42 19.34
C ILE A 101 -13.44 6.68 19.87
#